data_AF-A0A838PFH9-F1
#
_entry.id   AF-A0A838PFH9-F1
#
_cell.length_a   1.000
_cell.length_b   1.000
_cell.length_c   1.000
_cell.angle_alpha   90.00
_cell.angle_beta   90.00
_cell.angle_gamma   90.00
#
_symmetry.space_group_name_H-M   'P 1'
#
loop_
_entity.id
_entity.type
_entity.pdbx_description
1 polymer ?
#
loop_
_entity_poly.entity_id
_entity_poly.type
_entity_poly.pdbx_seq_one_letter_code
_entity_poly.pdbx_strand_id
1 'polypeptide(L)'
;MYKMPNAPICERGTDLIAFLYDEIDEPAAREFERHLPNCAECESELGAFKQIRSSVVAWRQESLGAATATPVTAPPAVGKGSEPHKPSAIAAIRELFELSPLWMKGSIAFASVLFCVVSVLALAHVFENPKPVVIGDEKRYTEKELQAKIENALRSGLQDLLAQKRPLLPSVAGNNDRLIKPQRRGTNRSSERIAANPKVGRGPLTKSEREQLAADLRLIVPQDESDLDLLGDGNNQ
;
A
#
# COMPACT_ATOMS: atom_id res chain seq x y z
N MET A 1 -27.19 -28.54 11.15
CA MET A 1 -25.89 -28.15 11.73
C MET A 1 -24.93 -29.34 11.65
N TYR A 2 -24.19 -29.44 10.55
CA TYR A 2 -23.11 -30.44 10.46
C TYR A 2 -21.92 -29.92 11.26
N LYS A 3 -21.64 -30.58 12.38
CA LYS A 3 -20.44 -30.33 13.17
C LYS A 3 -19.31 -31.02 12.41
N MET A 4 -18.56 -30.27 11.58
CA MET A 4 -17.39 -30.84 10.93
C MET A 4 -16.44 -31.32 12.03
N PRO A 5 -16.06 -32.61 12.05
CA PRO A 5 -15.05 -33.09 12.98
C PRO A 5 -13.79 -32.26 12.75
N ASN A 6 -13.21 -31.74 13.84
CA ASN A 6 -11.92 -31.05 13.79
C ASN A 6 -10.90 -32.02 13.19
N ALA A 7 -10.63 -31.88 11.89
CA ALA A 7 -9.56 -32.59 11.24
C ALA A 7 -8.26 -32.21 11.95
N PRO A 8 -7.35 -33.17 12.17
CA PRO A 8 -6.05 -32.84 12.74
C PRO A 8 -5.34 -31.89 11.78
N ILE A 9 -5.14 -30.64 12.22
CA ILE A 9 -4.49 -29.57 11.45
C ILE A 9 -3.10 -30.08 11.04
N CYS A 10 -2.86 -30.22 9.74
CA CYS A 10 -1.53 -30.57 9.24
C CYS A 10 -0.54 -29.41 9.50
N GLU A 11 0.56 -29.70 10.20
CA GLU A 11 1.59 -28.69 10.50
C GLU A 11 2.35 -28.20 9.25
N ARG A 12 2.20 -28.88 8.11
CA ARG A 12 2.87 -28.56 6.83
C ARG A 12 2.10 -27.56 5.95
N GLY A 13 1.09 -26.88 6.47
CA GLY A 13 0.36 -25.86 5.71
C GLY A 13 1.22 -24.68 5.23
N THR A 14 2.32 -24.38 5.93
CA THR A 14 3.29 -23.35 5.51
C THR A 14 4.09 -23.77 4.28
N ASP A 15 4.53 -25.03 4.23
CA ASP A 15 5.22 -25.62 3.07
C ASP A 15 4.34 -25.62 1.82
N LEU A 16 3.02 -25.81 1.97
CA LEU A 16 2.07 -25.77 0.85
C LEU A 16 2.08 -24.40 0.14
N ILE A 17 2.06 -23.31 0.92
CA ILE A 17 2.07 -21.95 0.36
C ILE A 17 3.41 -21.71 -0.34
N ALA A 18 4.53 -22.03 0.30
CA ALA A 18 5.85 -21.89 -0.31
C ALA A 18 5.98 -22.72 -1.61
N PHE A 19 5.44 -23.95 -1.62
CA PHE A 19 5.39 -24.81 -2.81
C PHE A 19 4.54 -24.20 -3.95
N LEU A 20 3.39 -23.58 -3.64
CA LEU A 20 2.52 -22.93 -4.63
C LEU A 20 3.17 -21.73 -5.34
N TYR A 21 4.10 -21.06 -4.67
CA TYR A 21 4.82 -19.89 -5.18
C TYR A 21 6.24 -20.21 -5.67
N ASP A 22 6.64 -21.49 -5.67
CA ASP A 22 8.00 -21.92 -6.03
C ASP A 22 9.09 -21.26 -5.14
N GLU A 23 8.73 -20.99 -3.88
CA GLU A 23 9.60 -20.39 -2.86
C GLU A 23 10.24 -21.45 -1.94
N ILE A 24 9.85 -22.71 -2.08
CA ILE A 24 10.38 -23.83 -1.29
C ILE A 24 11.68 -24.38 -1.90
N ASP A 25 12.65 -24.72 -1.06
CA ASP A 25 13.89 -25.33 -1.52
C ASP A 25 13.64 -26.70 -2.19
N GLU A 26 14.40 -27.03 -3.23
CA GLU A 26 14.27 -28.30 -3.98
C GLU A 26 14.22 -29.59 -3.13
N PRO A 27 15.05 -29.78 -2.07
CA PRO A 27 14.91 -30.94 -1.20
C PRO A 27 13.59 -30.96 -0.42
N ALA A 28 13.14 -29.80 0.06
CA ALA A 28 11.89 -29.67 0.81
C ALA A 28 10.66 -29.84 -0.10
N ALA A 29 10.74 -29.37 -1.35
CA ALA A 29 9.73 -29.62 -2.38
C ALA A 29 9.49 -31.12 -2.60
N ARG A 30 10.56 -31.90 -2.78
CA ARG A 30 10.48 -33.36 -2.92
C ARG A 30 9.92 -34.07 -1.69
N GLU A 31 10.19 -33.54 -0.50
CA GLU A 31 9.59 -34.05 0.72
C GLU A 31 8.10 -33.70 0.85
N PHE A 32 7.71 -32.51 0.39
CA PHE A 32 6.31 -32.10 0.31
C PHE A 32 5.53 -32.96 -0.69
N GLU A 33 6.09 -33.21 -1.88
CA GLU A 33 5.49 -34.09 -2.89
C GLU A 33 5.27 -35.51 -2.38
N ARG A 34 6.21 -36.06 -1.60
CA ARG A 34 6.05 -37.37 -0.95
C ARG A 34 4.98 -37.37 0.15
N HIS A 35 4.69 -36.20 0.73
CA HIS A 35 3.67 -36.05 1.77
C HIS A 35 2.25 -35.95 1.20
N LEU A 36 2.06 -35.32 0.04
CA LEU A 36 0.76 -35.16 -0.62
C LEU A 36 -0.10 -36.44 -0.68
N PRO A 37 0.38 -37.61 -1.15
CA PRO A 37 -0.46 -38.81 -1.23
C PRO A 37 -0.84 -39.38 0.14
N ASN A 38 -0.17 -38.95 1.21
CA ASN A 38 -0.39 -39.42 2.58
C ASN A 38 -1.23 -38.43 3.42
N CYS A 39 -1.56 -37.25 2.89
CA CYS A 39 -2.29 -36.21 3.60
C CYS A 39 -3.43 -35.63 2.75
N ALA A 40 -4.64 -36.14 2.99
CA ALA A 40 -5.84 -35.70 2.28
C ALA A 40 -6.15 -34.21 2.46
N GLU A 41 -5.78 -33.60 3.60
CA GLU A 41 -5.96 -32.17 3.84
C GLU A 41 -5.11 -31.34 2.88
N CYS A 42 -3.78 -31.55 2.87
CA CYS A 42 -2.88 -30.85 1.95
C CYS A 42 -3.22 -31.09 0.47
N GLU A 43 -3.65 -32.30 0.11
CA GLU A 43 -4.12 -32.59 -1.26
C GLU A 43 -5.38 -31.78 -1.61
N SER A 44 -6.36 -31.75 -0.70
CA SER A 44 -7.60 -31.00 -0.91
C SER A 44 -7.37 -29.49 -0.99
N GLU A 45 -6.51 -28.93 -0.15
CA GLU A 45 -6.13 -27.51 -0.18
C GLU A 45 -5.38 -27.18 -1.47
N LEU A 46 -4.41 -28.01 -1.88
CA LEU A 46 -3.70 -27.84 -3.15
C LEU A 46 -4.67 -27.88 -4.35
N GLY A 47 -5.67 -28.77 -4.31
CA GLY A 47 -6.75 -28.84 -5.29
C GLY A 47 -7.58 -27.55 -5.34
N ALA A 48 -8.02 -27.05 -4.19
CA ALA A 48 -8.77 -25.80 -4.07
C ALA A 48 -7.99 -24.60 -4.63
N PHE A 49 -6.69 -24.49 -4.33
CA PHE A 49 -5.84 -23.44 -4.89
C PHE A 49 -5.67 -23.54 -6.40
N LYS A 50 -5.49 -24.75 -6.95
CA LYS A 50 -5.43 -24.98 -8.39
C LYS A 50 -6.74 -24.56 -9.07
N GLN A 51 -7.88 -24.86 -8.47
CA GLN A 51 -9.19 -24.43 -8.96
C GLN A 51 -9.27 -22.90 -9.01
N ILE A 52 -8.95 -22.19 -7.92
CA ILE A 52 -8.94 -20.72 -7.89
C ILE A 52 -8.03 -20.16 -8.99
N ARG A 53 -6.82 -20.70 -9.14
CA ARG A 53 -5.87 -20.24 -10.17
C ARG A 53 -6.43 -20.44 -11.57
N SER A 54 -7.09 -21.57 -11.83
CA SER A 54 -7.75 -21.83 -13.10
C SER A 54 -8.90 -20.85 -13.38
N SER A 55 -9.72 -20.54 -12.37
CA SER A 55 -10.79 -19.55 -12.46
C SER A 55 -10.26 -18.15 -12.75
N VAL A 56 -9.16 -17.75 -12.11
CA VAL A 56 -8.51 -16.45 -12.36
C VAL A 56 -7.95 -16.39 -13.79
N VAL A 57 -7.34 -17.47 -14.27
CA VAL A 57 -6.85 -17.56 -15.66
C VAL A 57 -8.01 -17.49 -16.65
N ALA A 58 -9.10 -18.23 -16.41
CA ALA A 58 -10.29 -18.21 -17.25
C ALA A 58 -10.92 -16.81 -17.28
N TRP A 59 -11.11 -16.18 -16.12
CA TRP A 59 -11.61 -14.81 -16.02
C TRP A 59 -10.71 -13.79 -16.73
N ARG A 60 -9.38 -13.95 -16.62
CA ARG A 60 -8.42 -13.12 -17.34
C ARG A 60 -8.54 -13.30 -18.85
N GLN A 61 -8.70 -14.54 -19.31
CA GLN A 61 -8.90 -14.84 -20.73
C GLN A 61 -10.23 -14.30 -21.25
N GLU A 62 -11.30 -14.35 -20.46
CA GLU A 62 -12.59 -13.76 -20.80
C GLU A 62 -12.50 -12.23 -20.87
N SER A 63 -11.90 -11.61 -19.85
CA SER A 63 -11.77 -10.15 -19.74
C SER A 63 -10.84 -9.55 -20.81
N LEU A 64 -9.78 -10.28 -21.21
CA LEU A 64 -8.83 -9.82 -22.22
C LEU A 64 -9.16 -10.33 -23.62
N GLY A 65 -9.82 -11.47 -23.73
CA GLY A 65 -10.13 -12.16 -24.99
C GLY A 65 -11.15 -11.44 -25.86
N ALA A 66 -11.98 -10.57 -25.27
CA ALA A 66 -12.83 -9.65 -26.04
C ALA A 66 -12.02 -8.56 -26.77
N ALA A 67 -10.78 -8.27 -26.36
CA ALA A 67 -9.98 -7.17 -26.89
C ALA A 67 -8.86 -7.61 -27.87
N THR A 68 -8.54 -8.90 -27.98
CA THR A 68 -7.37 -9.36 -28.76
C THR A 68 -7.71 -10.16 -30.02
N ALA A 69 -8.99 -10.32 -30.38
CA ALA A 69 -9.37 -10.89 -31.67
C ALA A 69 -9.28 -9.87 -32.83
N THR A 70 -8.25 -9.02 -32.85
CA THR A 70 -7.78 -8.49 -34.14
C THR A 70 -6.78 -9.50 -34.69
N PRO A 71 -7.10 -10.23 -35.77
CA PRO A 71 -6.11 -11.03 -36.45
C PRO A 71 -4.98 -10.09 -36.86
N VAL A 72 -3.81 -10.25 -36.23
CA VAL A 72 -2.58 -9.65 -36.70
C VAL A 72 -2.29 -10.33 -38.03
N THR A 73 -2.79 -9.72 -39.10
CA THR A 73 -2.33 -9.98 -40.46
C THR A 73 -0.82 -9.83 -40.42
N ALA A 74 -0.12 -10.96 -40.56
CA ALA A 74 1.32 -11.01 -40.60
C ALA A 74 1.83 -9.95 -41.59
N PRO A 75 2.71 -9.01 -41.18
CA PRO A 75 3.37 -8.16 -42.15
C PRO A 75 4.20 -9.05 -43.07
N PRO A 76 4.11 -8.88 -44.40
CA PRO A 76 4.90 -9.68 -45.33
C PRO A 76 6.37 -9.50 -45.02
N ALA A 77 7.09 -10.62 -44.96
CA ALA A 77 8.52 -10.68 -44.90
C ALA A 77 9.12 -9.89 -46.07
N VAL A 78 9.50 -8.64 -45.83
CA VAL A 78 10.37 -7.86 -46.71
C VAL A 78 11.65 -7.65 -45.93
N GLY A 79 12.65 -8.42 -46.32
CA GLY A 79 13.99 -8.35 -45.76
C GLY A 79 14.78 -7.12 -46.23
N LYS A 80 16.03 -7.14 -45.76
CA LYS A 80 17.20 -6.31 -46.09
C LYS A 80 17.36 -5.01 -45.30
N GLY A 81 18.46 -4.98 -44.54
CA GLY A 81 19.16 -3.73 -44.21
C GLY A 81 19.49 -3.56 -42.73
N SER A 82 20.26 -4.48 -42.15
CA SER A 82 20.99 -4.22 -40.92
C SER A 82 22.08 -3.17 -41.17
N GLU A 83 21.78 -1.89 -40.96
CA GLU A 83 22.81 -0.90 -40.64
C GLU A 83 22.92 -0.76 -39.11
N PRO A 84 24.14 -0.55 -38.56
CA PRO A 84 24.38 -0.43 -37.13
C PRO A 84 23.91 0.94 -36.64
N HIS A 85 22.60 1.14 -36.57
CA HIS A 85 22.05 2.33 -35.92
C HIS A 85 22.26 2.20 -34.42
N LYS A 86 23.00 3.17 -33.89
CA LYS A 86 23.24 3.39 -32.46
C LYS A 86 21.92 3.15 -31.70
N PRO A 87 21.91 2.30 -30.67
CA PRO A 87 20.70 1.93 -29.95
C PRO A 87 20.09 3.22 -29.37
N SER A 88 19.02 3.70 -30.01
CA SER A 88 18.26 4.84 -29.51
C SER A 88 17.58 4.36 -28.25
N ALA A 89 17.79 5.06 -27.13
CA ALA A 89 17.19 4.72 -25.83
C ALA A 89 15.65 4.56 -25.90
N ILE A 90 15.02 5.19 -26.89
CA ILE A 90 13.59 5.09 -27.17
C ILE A 90 13.19 3.68 -27.66
N ALA A 91 14.07 2.98 -28.38
CA ALA A 91 13.83 1.62 -28.84
C ALA A 91 13.79 0.62 -27.67
N ALA A 92 14.71 0.75 -26.71
CA ALA A 92 14.71 -0.08 -25.50
C ALA A 92 13.47 0.17 -24.61
N ILE A 93 12.99 1.42 -24.55
CA ILE A 93 11.77 1.75 -23.80
C ILE A 93 10.53 1.13 -24.47
N ARG A 94 10.46 1.11 -25.81
CA ARG A 94 9.38 0.40 -26.52
C ARG A 94 9.40 -1.09 -26.25
N GLU A 95 10.58 -1.70 -26.22
CA GLU A 95 10.73 -3.12 -25.91
C GLU A 95 10.25 -3.45 -24.49
N LEU A 96 10.56 -2.60 -23.51
CA LEU A 96 10.00 -2.71 -22.15
C LEU A 96 8.46 -2.59 -22.13
N PHE A 97 7.86 -1.78 -23.01
CA PHE A 97 6.41 -1.69 -23.13
C PHE A 97 5.78 -2.87 -23.86
N GLU A 98 6.49 -3.52 -24.78
CA GLU A 98 6.02 -4.75 -25.41
C GLU A 98 6.02 -5.94 -24.44
N LEU A 99 7.02 -6.03 -23.56
CA LEU A 99 7.08 -7.04 -22.50
C LEU A 99 6.20 -6.71 -21.28
N SER A 100 5.78 -5.45 -21.10
CA SER A 100 4.94 -5.07 -19.97
C SER A 100 3.53 -5.66 -20.08
N PRO A 101 2.97 -6.24 -19.00
CA PRO A 101 1.67 -6.90 -19.08
C PRO A 101 0.55 -5.90 -19.39
N LEU A 102 -0.53 -6.36 -20.05
CA LEU A 102 -1.62 -5.52 -20.57
C LEU A 102 -2.24 -4.54 -19.55
N TRP A 103 -2.29 -4.91 -18.26
CA TRP A 103 -2.77 -4.03 -17.18
C TRP A 103 -1.96 -2.72 -17.02
N MET A 104 -0.67 -2.72 -17.34
CA MET A 104 0.21 -1.56 -17.19
C MET A 104 -0.02 -0.54 -18.32
N LYS A 105 -0.35 -1.01 -19.53
CA LYS A 105 -0.69 -0.15 -20.67
C LYS A 105 -1.95 0.69 -20.39
N GLY A 106 -2.95 0.11 -19.71
CA GLY A 106 -4.14 0.84 -19.27
C GLY A 106 -3.83 1.96 -18.28
N SER A 107 -2.91 1.73 -17.34
CA SER A 107 -2.54 2.72 -16.34
C SER A 107 -1.90 3.99 -16.91
N ILE A 108 -1.18 3.86 -18.03
CA ILE A 108 -0.46 4.99 -18.66
C ILE A 108 -1.43 5.91 -19.39
N ALA A 109 -2.40 5.35 -20.10
CA ALA A 109 -3.46 6.14 -20.74
C ALA A 109 -4.29 6.89 -19.69
N PHE A 110 -4.59 6.23 -18.58
CA PHE A 110 -5.32 6.87 -17.48
C PHE A 110 -4.49 7.95 -16.79
N ALA A 111 -3.21 7.68 -16.49
CA ALA A 111 -2.31 8.64 -15.87
C ALA A 111 -2.07 9.86 -16.76
N SER A 112 -1.95 9.68 -18.08
CA SER A 112 -1.78 10.81 -19.02
C SER A 112 -3.03 11.68 -19.09
N VAL A 113 -4.24 11.09 -19.12
CA VAL A 113 -5.49 11.83 -19.07
C VAL A 113 -5.64 12.57 -17.75
N LEU A 114 -5.36 11.93 -16.60
CA LEU A 114 -5.38 12.59 -15.30
C LEU A 114 -4.37 13.74 -15.24
N PHE A 115 -3.16 13.54 -15.74
CA PHE A 115 -2.14 14.57 -15.78
C PHE A 115 -2.58 15.78 -16.63
N CYS A 116 -3.22 15.53 -17.79
CA CYS A 116 -3.80 16.58 -18.62
C CYS A 116 -4.92 17.34 -17.88
N VAL A 117 -5.84 16.64 -17.22
CA VAL A 117 -6.93 17.25 -16.45
C VAL A 117 -6.39 18.10 -15.31
N VAL A 118 -5.43 17.59 -14.53
CA VAL A 118 -4.79 18.32 -13.44
C VAL A 118 -4.03 19.54 -13.96
N SER A 119 -3.33 19.41 -15.09
CA SER A 119 -2.61 20.54 -15.70
C SER A 119 -3.56 21.65 -16.14
N VAL A 120 -4.68 21.30 -16.77
CA VAL A 120 -5.72 22.27 -17.17
C VAL A 120 -6.36 22.91 -15.95
N LEU A 121 -6.68 22.13 -14.90
CA LEU A 121 -7.22 22.68 -13.65
C LEU A 121 -6.22 23.59 -12.92
N ALA A 122 -4.93 23.24 -12.91
CA ALA A 122 -3.89 24.08 -12.33
C ALA A 122 -3.78 25.42 -13.08
N LEU A 123 -3.81 25.39 -14.42
CA LEU A 123 -3.81 26.60 -15.23
C LEU A 123 -5.08 27.43 -15.00
N ALA A 124 -6.26 26.81 -15.01
CA ALA A 124 -7.53 27.49 -14.75
C ALA A 124 -7.54 28.16 -13.36
N HIS A 125 -7.03 27.46 -12.34
CA HIS A 125 -6.93 28.01 -10.98
C HIS A 125 -5.96 29.20 -10.89
N VAL A 126 -4.87 29.19 -11.65
CA VAL A 126 -3.93 30.33 -11.75
C VAL A 126 -4.58 31.53 -12.45
N PHE A 127 -5.43 31.29 -13.45
CA PHE A 127 -6.14 32.36 -14.18
C PHE A 127 -7.34 32.94 -13.42
N GLU A 128 -8.11 32.12 -12.71
CA GLU A 128 -9.28 32.57 -11.95
C GLU A 128 -8.91 33.21 -10.61
N ASN A 129 -7.82 32.74 -10.00
CA ASN A 129 -7.29 33.28 -8.76
C ASN A 129 -5.85 33.71 -8.97
N PRO A 130 -5.58 34.84 -9.67
CA PRO A 130 -4.34 35.55 -9.50
C PRO A 130 -4.38 36.18 -8.11
N LYS A 131 -4.38 35.35 -7.06
CA LYS A 131 -3.94 35.81 -5.76
C LYS A 131 -2.53 36.28 -6.04
N PRO A 132 -2.21 37.58 -5.90
CA PRO A 132 -0.82 37.98 -5.93
C PRO A 132 -0.15 37.03 -4.94
N VAL A 133 0.85 36.29 -5.40
CA VAL A 133 1.74 35.61 -4.49
C VAL A 133 2.30 36.76 -3.67
N VAL A 134 1.66 37.07 -2.55
CA VAL A 134 2.25 37.80 -1.46
C VAL A 134 3.31 36.82 -1.02
N ILE A 135 4.47 36.89 -1.68
CA ILE A 135 5.73 36.34 -1.23
C ILE A 135 5.84 36.94 0.15
N GLY A 136 5.40 36.17 1.15
CA GLY A 136 4.85 36.69 2.39
C GLY A 136 5.88 37.55 3.05
N ASP A 137 5.73 38.88 2.95
CA ASP A 137 6.61 39.90 3.50
C ASP A 137 8.03 39.36 3.74
N GLU A 138 8.61 38.76 2.68
CA GLU A 138 9.96 38.24 2.75
C GLU A 138 10.79 39.51 2.75
N LYS A 139 10.95 40.07 3.95
CA LYS A 139 11.91 41.11 4.24
C LYS A 139 13.17 40.59 3.60
N ARG A 140 13.49 41.14 2.43
CA ARG A 140 14.75 40.88 1.75
C ARG A 140 15.79 41.41 2.72
N TYR A 141 16.21 40.54 3.63
CA TYR A 141 17.28 40.81 4.56
C TYR A 141 18.44 41.19 3.67
N THR A 142 18.82 42.46 3.73
CA THR A 142 20.04 42.90 3.05
C THR A 142 21.17 42.02 3.57
N GLU A 143 22.16 41.72 2.75
CA GLU A 143 23.27 40.83 3.14
C GLU A 143 23.92 41.25 4.47
N LYS A 144 23.92 42.56 4.73
CA LYS A 144 24.34 43.18 5.99
C LYS A 144 23.48 42.79 7.19
N GLU A 145 22.17 42.76 7.02
CA GLU A 145 21.22 42.40 8.07
C GLU A 145 21.26 40.88 8.37
N LEU A 146 21.52 40.06 7.36
CA LEU A 146 21.78 38.63 7.53
C LEU A 146 23.08 38.39 8.32
N GLN A 147 24.16 39.08 7.96
CA GLN A 147 25.44 39.00 8.69
C GLN A 147 25.31 39.45 10.15
N ALA A 148 24.60 40.56 10.41
CA ALA A 148 24.36 41.04 11.77
C ALA A 148 23.57 40.02 12.61
N LYS A 149 22.62 39.31 12.00
CA LYS A 149 21.82 38.28 12.69
C LYS A 149 22.65 37.04 13.02
N ILE A 150 23.54 36.64 12.11
CA ILE A 150 24.47 35.53 12.33
C ILE A 150 25.46 35.88 13.44
N GLU A 151 26.05 37.08 13.43
CA GLU A 151 27.01 37.51 14.46
C GLU A 151 26.37 37.57 15.86
N ASN A 152 25.13 38.09 15.94
CA ASN A 152 24.38 38.11 17.20
C ASN A 152 24.09 36.70 17.72
N ALA A 153 23.69 35.76 16.86
CA ALA A 153 23.43 34.38 17.25
C ALA A 153 24.70 33.64 17.72
N LEU A 154 25.85 33.95 17.09
CA LEU A 154 27.13 33.35 17.44
C LEU A 154 27.64 33.89 18.79
N ARG A 155 27.46 35.19 19.03
CA ARG A 155 27.82 35.83 20.31
C ARG A 155 26.93 35.34 21.45
N SER A 156 25.63 35.13 21.22
CA SER A 156 24.73 34.56 22.24
C SER A 156 25.10 33.12 22.60
N GLY A 157 25.39 32.28 21.60
CA GLY A 157 25.81 30.89 21.84
C GLY A 157 27.12 30.79 22.62
N LEU A 158 28.07 31.69 22.38
CA LEU A 158 29.33 31.75 23.12
C LEU A 158 29.12 32.16 24.59
N GLN A 159 28.22 33.10 24.85
CA GLN A 159 27.83 33.48 26.23
C GLN A 159 27.17 32.32 26.97
N ASP A 160 26.27 31.58 26.32
CA ASP A 160 25.62 30.42 26.93
C ASP A 160 26.64 29.33 27.28
N LEU A 161 27.63 29.07 26.42
CA LEU A 161 28.69 28.10 26.71
C LEU A 161 29.61 28.55 27.86
N LEU A 162 29.91 29.85 27.96
CA LEU A 162 30.68 30.38 29.08
C LEU A 162 29.88 30.34 30.39
N ALA A 163 28.58 30.63 30.35
CA ALA A 163 27.68 30.51 31.49
C ALA A 163 27.48 29.04 31.93
N GLN A 164 27.49 28.11 30.97
CA GLN A 164 27.37 26.68 31.23
C GLN A 164 28.65 26.05 31.79
N LYS A 165 29.80 26.71 31.68
CA LYS A 165 31.07 26.28 32.30
C LYS A 165 31.09 26.56 33.81
N ARG A 166 30.06 26.09 34.52
CA ARG A 166 30.11 25.89 35.97
C ARG A 166 30.93 24.64 36.26
N PRO A 167 31.88 24.68 37.21
CA PRO A 167 32.61 23.50 37.62
C PRO A 167 31.65 22.45 38.18
N LEU A 168 31.54 21.32 37.48
CA LEU A 168 30.94 20.10 37.99
C LEU A 168 31.79 19.63 39.18
N LEU A 169 31.39 20.01 40.40
CA LEU A 169 31.83 19.34 41.61
C LEU A 169 31.17 17.95 41.64
N PRO A 170 31.93 16.86 41.84
CA PRO A 170 31.35 15.53 42.02
C PRO A 170 30.71 15.45 43.42
N SER A 171 29.41 15.67 43.50
CA SER A 171 28.62 15.35 44.69
C SER A 171 28.34 13.85 44.70
N VAL A 172 29.31 13.07 45.19
CA VAL A 172 29.13 11.69 45.62
C VAL A 172 28.48 11.70 47.01
N ALA A 173 27.18 11.47 47.05
CA ALA A 173 26.41 10.95 48.18
C ALA A 173 25.02 10.62 47.61
N GLY A 174 24.59 9.38 47.47
CA GLY A 174 24.44 8.42 48.55
C GLY A 174 22.98 8.45 49.02
N ASN A 175 22.33 7.29 48.97
CA ASN A 175 21.07 6.90 49.59
C ASN A 175 19.73 7.05 48.84
N ASN A 176 19.21 5.85 48.53
CA ASN A 176 17.95 5.27 49.02
C ASN A 176 16.64 5.59 48.29
N ASP A 177 16.12 4.55 47.66
CA ASP A 177 14.79 3.98 47.89
C ASP A 177 13.69 4.95 48.33
N ARG A 178 12.95 5.46 47.35
CA ARG A 178 11.55 5.88 47.56
C ARG A 178 10.66 5.52 46.38
N LEU A 179 10.04 4.35 46.53
CA LEU A 179 8.59 4.14 46.52
C LEU A 179 7.78 5.09 45.61
N ILE A 180 7.47 4.61 44.41
CA ILE A 180 6.52 5.23 43.48
C ILE A 180 5.11 5.15 44.09
N LYS A 181 4.56 6.31 44.46
CA LYS A 181 3.15 6.48 44.85
C LYS A 181 2.37 7.03 43.66
N PRO A 182 1.28 6.38 43.21
CA PRO A 182 0.48 6.88 42.09
C PRO A 182 -0.38 8.06 42.55
N GLN A 183 -0.09 9.25 42.03
CA GLN A 183 -0.86 10.45 42.30
C GLN A 183 -2.06 10.54 41.34
N ARG A 184 -3.21 10.03 41.80
CA ARG A 184 -4.54 10.38 41.25
C ARG A 184 -4.78 11.88 41.45
N ARG A 185 -5.02 12.59 40.35
CA ARG A 185 -5.64 13.93 40.29
C ARG A 185 -6.45 13.91 39.00
N GLY A 186 -7.79 13.89 39.04
CA GLY A 186 -8.64 14.93 39.59
C GLY A 186 -9.30 15.60 38.40
N THR A 187 -10.53 15.18 38.13
CA THR A 187 -11.44 15.71 37.10
C THR A 187 -11.59 17.23 37.22
N ASN A 188 -11.39 17.96 36.12
CA ASN A 188 -11.99 19.28 35.95
C ASN A 188 -12.59 19.42 34.56
N ARG A 189 -13.86 19.80 34.62
CA ARG A 189 -14.86 19.92 33.57
C ARG A 189 -14.98 21.42 33.28
N SER A 190 -14.72 21.83 32.05
CA SER A 190 -15.00 23.18 31.53
C SER A 190 -14.96 23.06 30.00
N SER A 191 -16.10 22.82 29.36
CA SER A 191 -16.98 23.82 28.72
C SER A 191 -16.24 24.80 27.80
N GLU A 192 -16.56 24.65 26.52
CA GLU A 192 -16.52 25.63 25.43
C GLU A 192 -15.18 26.27 25.04
N ARG A 193 -14.69 25.87 23.87
CA ARG A 193 -14.75 26.72 22.66
C ARG A 193 -14.41 25.93 21.40
N ILE A 194 -15.27 26.12 20.40
CA ILE A 194 -15.14 25.69 19.02
C ILE A 194 -13.89 26.33 18.41
N ALA A 195 -12.92 25.51 18.00
CA ALA A 195 -11.89 25.89 17.04
C ALA A 195 -11.41 24.63 16.32
N ALA A 196 -11.63 24.59 15.01
CA ALA A 196 -11.21 23.52 14.13
C ALA A 196 -9.68 23.37 14.14
N ASN A 197 -9.19 22.17 14.43
CA ASN A 197 -7.81 21.77 14.20
C ASN A 197 -7.77 20.28 13.79
N PRO A 198 -7.32 19.92 12.58
CA PRO A 198 -7.34 18.54 12.11
C PRO A 198 -6.04 17.84 12.52
N LYS A 199 -5.95 17.43 13.77
CA LYS A 199 -5.01 16.37 14.20
C LYS A 199 -5.72 15.46 15.20
N VAL A 200 -6.75 14.77 14.70
CA VAL A 200 -7.45 13.73 15.45
C VAL A 200 -6.60 12.46 15.37
N GLY A 201 -5.92 12.14 16.47
CA GLY A 201 -5.50 10.76 16.74
C GLY A 201 -6.76 9.90 16.71
N ARG A 202 -6.88 9.07 15.67
CA ARG A 202 -8.04 8.21 15.45
C ARG A 202 -8.08 7.17 16.58
N GLY A 203 -8.98 7.38 17.54
CA GLY A 203 -9.42 6.30 18.40
C GLY A 203 -10.04 5.18 17.57
N PRO A 204 -10.09 3.95 18.11
CA PRO A 204 -10.74 2.83 17.42
C PRO A 204 -12.18 3.20 17.07
N LEU A 205 -12.55 3.02 15.79
CA LEU A 205 -13.91 3.33 15.29
C LEU A 205 -14.96 2.62 16.15
N THR A 206 -16.04 3.35 16.44
CA THR A 206 -17.20 2.81 17.15
C THR A 206 -17.90 1.75 16.29
N LYS A 207 -18.64 0.83 16.92
CA LYS A 207 -19.30 -0.29 16.20
C LYS A 207 -20.25 0.22 15.11
N SER A 208 -20.99 1.30 15.37
CA SER A 208 -21.90 1.94 14.42
C SER A 208 -21.18 2.57 13.22
N GLU A 209 -20.02 3.20 13.43
CA GLU A 209 -19.22 3.75 12.32
C GLU A 209 -18.67 2.64 11.41
N ARG A 210 -18.34 1.46 11.98
CA ARG A 210 -17.90 0.30 11.18
C ARG A 210 -19.03 -0.26 10.33
N GLU A 211 -20.23 -0.37 10.88
CA GLU A 211 -21.42 -0.83 10.13
C GLU A 211 -21.78 0.15 9.00
N GLN A 212 -21.69 1.46 9.26
CA GLN A 212 -21.97 2.48 8.25
C GLN A 212 -20.92 2.50 7.13
N LEU A 213 -19.63 2.37 7.46
CA LEU A 213 -18.57 2.23 6.45
C LEU A 213 -18.67 0.93 5.65
N ALA A 214 -19.08 -0.18 6.28
CA ALA A 214 -19.30 -1.44 5.57
C ALA A 214 -20.47 -1.35 4.58
N ALA A 215 -21.54 -0.63 4.95
CA ALA A 215 -22.66 -0.35 4.06
C ALA A 215 -22.26 0.58 2.90
N ASP A 216 -21.50 1.65 3.18
CA ASP A 216 -21.07 2.63 2.17
C ASP A 216 -20.08 2.01 1.15
N LEU A 217 -19.21 1.12 1.62
CA LEU A 217 -18.30 0.34 0.77
C LEU A 217 -18.99 -0.82 0.03
N ARG A 218 -20.30 -1.04 0.22
CA ARG A 218 -21.07 -2.16 -0.33
C ARG A 218 -20.42 -3.54 -0.06
N LEU A 219 -19.64 -3.64 1.02
CA LEU A 219 -19.00 -4.90 1.43
C LEU A 219 -20.02 -5.86 2.05
N ILE A 220 -21.20 -5.36 2.40
CA ILE A 220 -22.37 -6.17 2.71
C ILE A 220 -23.13 -6.34 1.40
N VAL A 221 -22.72 -7.32 0.58
CA VAL A 221 -23.62 -7.89 -0.41
C VAL A 221 -24.75 -8.52 0.42
N PRO A 222 -26.03 -8.11 0.25
CA PRO A 222 -27.13 -8.86 0.81
C PRO A 222 -27.04 -10.26 0.20
N GLN A 223 -26.58 -11.19 1.02
CA GLN A 223 -26.62 -12.60 0.70
C GLN A 223 -28.10 -12.96 0.73
N ASP A 224 -28.75 -12.81 -0.43
CA ASP A 224 -30.11 -13.27 -0.63
C ASP A 224 -30.07 -14.80 -0.49
N GLU A 225 -30.47 -15.29 0.68
CA GLU A 225 -30.54 -16.72 1.07
C GLU A 225 -31.62 -17.50 0.28
N SER A 226 -31.86 -17.16 -0.99
CA SER A 226 -32.99 -17.65 -1.79
C SER A 226 -32.63 -18.59 -2.94
N ASP A 227 -31.34 -18.85 -3.22
CA ASP A 227 -30.93 -19.48 -4.50
C ASP A 227 -30.07 -20.76 -4.40
N LEU A 228 -30.11 -21.47 -3.26
CA LEU A 228 -29.32 -22.70 -3.04
C LEU A 228 -30.15 -23.99 -2.94
N ASP A 229 -31.29 -24.06 -3.63
CA ASP A 229 -32.18 -25.25 -3.64
C ASP A 229 -32.27 -25.97 -5.01
N LEU A 230 -31.29 -25.79 -5.90
CA LEU A 230 -31.37 -26.27 -7.30
C LEU A 230 -30.32 -27.32 -7.73
N LEU A 231 -29.81 -28.14 -6.81
CA LEU A 231 -29.04 -29.35 -7.18
C LEU A 231 -29.50 -30.60 -6.39
N GLY A 232 -30.81 -30.79 -6.36
CA GLY A 232 -31.44 -32.06 -5.98
C GLY A 232 -31.79 -32.89 -7.22
N ASP A 233 -31.39 -34.15 -7.19
CA ASP A 233 -31.87 -35.28 -7.99
C ASP A 233 -31.65 -35.29 -9.50
N GLY A 234 -30.65 -36.07 -9.90
CA GLY A 234 -30.54 -36.55 -11.26
C GLY A 234 -29.38 -37.49 -11.48
N ASN A 235 -29.35 -38.65 -10.81
CA ASN A 235 -28.58 -39.81 -11.27
C ASN A 235 -29.11 -41.12 -10.63
N ASN A 236 -30.13 -41.68 -11.27
CA ASN A 236 -30.46 -43.10 -11.23
C ASN A 236 -30.64 -43.57 -12.67
N GLN A 237 -29.58 -44.14 -13.25
CA GLN A 237 -29.64 -45.09 -14.35
C GLN A 237 -28.33 -45.90 -14.41
#